data_AF-A0AAE2SKW5-F1
#
_entry.id   AF-A0AAE2SKW5-F1
#
_cell.length_a   1.000
_cell.length_b   1.000
_cell.length_c   1.000
_cell.angle_alpha   90.00
_cell.angle_beta   90.00
_cell.angle_gamma   90.00
#
_symmetry.space_group_name_H-M   'P 1'
#
loop_
_entity.id
_entity.type
_entity.pdbx_description
1 polymer ?
#
loop_
_entity_poly.entity_id
_entity_poly.type
_entity_poly.pdbx_seq_one_letter_code
_entity_poly.pdbx_strand_id
1 'polypeptide(L)' 'MSNFWVIALNKNWATLDQVKEAYYYDDVTKEELKEGVDNNLITPEQYQEIVGEAYTSVTLSTE' A
#
# COMPACT_ATOMS: atom_id res chain seq x y z
N MET A 1 12.00 -0.88 -4.89
CA MET A 1 11.51 -0.80 -6.30
C MET A 1 10.03 -0.99 -6.15
N SER A 2 9.23 0.05 -6.39
CA SER A 2 7.81 0.00 -6.06
C SER A 2 7.06 -1.01 -6.95
N ASN A 3 6.19 -1.82 -6.34
CA ASN A 3 5.38 -2.82 -7.03
C ASN A 3 4.47 -2.18 -8.09
N PHE A 4 4.16 -2.92 -9.16
CA PHE A 4 3.27 -2.47 -10.22
C PHE A 4 1.92 -1.98 -9.69
N TRP A 5 1.29 -2.70 -8.75
CA TRP A 5 -0.02 -2.37 -8.23
C TRP A 5 -0.03 -1.07 -7.40
N VAL A 6 1.06 -0.78 -6.70
CA VAL A 6 1.25 0.49 -5.98
C VAL A 6 1.33 1.65 -6.97
N ILE A 7 2.09 1.48 -8.06
CA ILE A 7 2.20 2.48 -9.12
C ILE A 7 0.86 2.63 -9.85
N ALA A 8 0.17 1.52 -10.13
CA ALA A 8 -1.12 1.52 -10.79
C ALA A 8 -2.17 2.28 -9.98
N LEU A 9 -2.19 2.11 -8.66
CA LEU A 9 -3.08 2.86 -7.78
C LEU A 9 -2.73 4.35 -7.76
N ASN A 10 -1.43 4.71 -7.69
CA ASN A 10 -0.99 6.11 -7.78
C ASN A 10 -1.38 6.79 -9.11
N LYS A 11 -1.29 6.05 -10.21
CA LYS A 11 -1.60 6.55 -11.56
C LYS A 11 -3.08 6.45 -11.93
N ASN A 12 -3.94 5.99 -11.01
CA ASN A 12 -5.34 5.66 -11.28
C ASN A 12 -5.53 4.67 -12.45
N TRP A 13 -4.58 3.77 -12.67
CA TRP A 13 -4.70 2.65 -13.62
C TRP A 13 -5.46 1.47 -13.01
N ALA A 14 -5.46 1.36 -11.69
CA ALA A 14 -6.20 0.37 -10.93
C ALA A 14 -7.00 1.05 -9.81
N THR A 15 -8.12 0.44 -9.41
CA THR A 15 -8.90 0.86 -8.26
C THR A 15 -8.41 0.19 -6.96
N LEU A 16 -8.88 0.70 -5.81
CA LEU A 16 -8.60 0.09 -4.50
C LEU A 16 -9.05 -1.38 -4.45
N ASP A 17 -10.22 -1.70 -4.96
CA ASP A 17 -10.73 -3.09 -4.99
C ASP A 17 -9.82 -4.01 -5.82
N GLN A 18 -9.32 -3.55 -6.97
CA GLN A 18 -8.40 -4.34 -7.79
C GLN A 18 -7.06 -4.59 -7.09
N VAL A 19 -6.53 -3.58 -6.40
CA VAL A 19 -5.29 -3.73 -5.63
C VAL A 19 -5.50 -4.61 -4.39
N LYS A 20 -6.71 -4.59 -3.83
CA LYS A 20 -7.11 -5.49 -2.74
C LYS A 20 -7.22 -6.95 -3.18
N GLU A 21 -7.76 -7.19 -4.37
CA GLU A 21 -7.70 -8.52 -4.99
C GLU A 21 -6.26 -8.94 -5.27
N ALA A 22 -5.43 -8.06 -5.82
CA ALA A 22 -4.01 -8.34 -6.02
C ALA A 22 -3.28 -8.69 -4.71
N TYR A 23 -3.58 -7.97 -3.63
CA TYR A 23 -3.06 -8.29 -2.30
C TYR A 23 -3.53 -9.67 -1.81
N TYR A 24 -4.80 -10.03 -2.06
CA TYR A 24 -5.35 -11.35 -1.72
C TYR A 24 -4.67 -12.49 -2.49
N TYR A 25 -4.23 -12.25 -3.73
CA TYR A 25 -3.51 -13.21 -4.56
C TYR A 25 -1.98 -13.16 -4.41
N ASP A 26 -1.45 -12.43 -3.42
CA ASP A 26 -0.01 -12.23 -3.19
C ASP A 26 0.74 -11.57 -4.39
N ASP A 27 0.04 -10.90 -5.29
CA ASP A 27 0.63 -10.11 -6.40
C ASP A 27 1.29 -8.80 -5.91
N VAL A 28 0.86 -8.33 -4.75
CA VAL A 28 1.47 -7.23 -4.01
C VAL A 28 1.51 -7.59 -2.54
N THR A 29 2.64 -7.35 -1.90
CA THR A 29 2.85 -7.66 -0.49
C THR A 29 2.55 -6.46 0.41
N LYS A 30 2.32 -6.73 1.69
CA LYS A 30 2.16 -5.69 2.72
C LYS A 30 3.36 -4.77 2.79
N GLU A 31 4.58 -5.28 2.62
CA GLU A 31 5.81 -4.49 2.63
C GLU A 31 5.89 -3.56 1.42
N GLU A 32 5.50 -4.01 0.23
CA GLU A 32 5.44 -3.16 -0.96
C GLU A 32 4.38 -2.08 -0.84
N LEU A 33 3.23 -2.37 -0.23
CA LEU A 33 2.20 -1.38 0.07
C LEU A 33 2.73 -0.34 1.09
N LYS A 34 3.49 -0.77 2.11
CA LYS A 34 4.16 0.16 3.04
C LYS A 34 5.19 1.02 2.33
N GLU A 35 6.04 0.46 1.47
CA GLU A 35 6.99 1.22 0.64
C GLU A 35 6.22 2.22 -0.24
N GLY A 36 5.03 1.87 -0.72
CA GLY A 36 4.11 2.78 -1.41
C GLY A 36 3.67 3.98 -0.57
N VAL A 37 3.32 3.75 0.70
CA VAL A 37 2.98 4.83 1.64
C VAL A 37 4.21 5.69 1.93
N ASP A 38 5.35 5.07 2.23
CA ASP A 38 6.61 5.76 2.56
C ASP A 38 7.11 6.66 1.42
N ASN A 39 6.90 6.22 0.17
CA ASN A 39 7.26 6.97 -1.03
C ASN A 39 6.16 7.95 -1.49
N ASN A 40 5.10 8.16 -0.70
CA ASN A 40 3.96 9.02 -1.05
C ASN A 40 3.27 8.63 -2.37
N LEU A 41 3.31 7.35 -2.73
CA LEU A 41 2.63 6.81 -3.91
C LEU A 41 1.15 6.52 -3.61
N ILE A 42 0.87 6.04 -2.41
CA ILE A 42 -0.49 5.78 -1.92
C ILE A 42 -0.65 6.38 -0.52
N THR A 43 -1.88 6.62 -0.08
CA THR A 43 -2.13 7.17 1.25
C THR A 43 -2.21 6.07 2.32
N PRO A 44 -1.96 6.40 3.60
CA PRO A 44 -2.20 5.48 4.72
C PRO A 44 -3.63 4.92 4.76
N GLU A 45 -4.62 5.70 4.33
CA GLU A 45 -6.02 5.29 4.25
C GLU A 45 -6.22 4.22 3.17
N GLN A 46 -5.62 4.42 1.98
CA GLN A 46 -5.64 3.44 0.89
C GLN A 46 -4.96 2.13 1.32
N TYR A 47 -3.82 2.22 2.02
CA TYR A 47 -3.17 1.06 2.61
C TYR A 47 -4.09 0.31 3.56
N GLN A 48 -4.76 1.02 4.48
CA GLN A 48 -5.66 0.41 5.46
C GLN A 48 -6.86 -0.28 4.78
N GLU A 49 -7.40 0.31 3.72
CA GLU A 49 -8.49 -0.29 2.93
C GLU A 49 -8.08 -1.61 2.25
N ILE A 50 -6.84 -1.69 1.75
CA ILE A 50 -6.29 -2.86 1.07
C ILE A 50 -5.93 -3.97 2.08
N VAL A 51 -5.13 -3.62 3.09
CA VAL A 51 -4.55 -4.57 4.04
C VAL A 51 -5.54 -4.93 5.15
N GLY A 52 -6.49 -4.05 5.45
CA GLY A 52 -7.40 -4.18 6.59
C GLY A 52 -6.76 -3.81 7.93
N GLU A 53 -5.51 -3.37 7.94
CA GLU A 53 -4.76 -2.96 9.12
C GLU A 53 -4.35 -1.49 9.00
N ALA A 54 -4.42 -0.74 10.10
CA ALA A 54 -3.93 0.63 10.11
C ALA A 54 -2.44 0.66 9.74
N TYR A 55 -2.06 1.62 8.90
CA TYR A 55 -0.66 1.86 8.62
C TYR A 55 0.00 2.40 9.89
N THR A 56 0.79 1.56 10.56
CA THR A 56 1.72 1.99 11.59
C THR A 56 3.05 2.23 10.92
N SER A 57 3.38 3.49 10.61
CA SER A 57 4.78 3.85 10.47
C SER A 57 5.40 3.51 11.82
N VAL A 58 6.39 2.63 11.84
CA VAL A 58 7.28 2.54 13.00
C VAL A 58 8.13 3.80 12.97
N THR A 59 7.52 4.96 13.24
CA THR A 59 8.25 6.06 13.84
C THR A 59 8.51 5.59 15.26
N LEU A 60 9.68 5.01 15.46
CA LEU A 60 10.30 4.96 16.78
C LEU A 60 10.27 6.39 17.32
N SER A 61 9.23 6.73 18.08
CA SER A 61 9.33 7.73 19.13
C SER A 61 10.42 7.22 20.05
N THR A 62 11.64 7.62 19.74
CA THR A 62 12.78 7.49 20.64
C THR A 62 12.50 8.50 21.75
N GLU A 63 11.86 8.06 22.83
CA GLU A 63 11.99 8.71 24.15
C GLU A 63 13.28 8.23 24.82
#